data_AF-A0A0F9KR59-F1
#
_entry.id   AF-A0A0F9KR59-F1
#
_cell.length_a   1.000
_cell.length_b   1.000
_cell.length_c   1.000
_cell.angle_alpha   90.00
_cell.angle_beta   90.00
_cell.angle_gamma   90.00
#
_symmetry.space_group_name_H-M   'P 1'
#
loop_
_entity.id
_entity.type
_entity.pdbx_description
1 polymer ?
#
loop_
_entity_poly.entity_id
_entity_poly.type
_entity_poly.pdbx_seq_one_letter_code
_entity_poly.pdbx_strand_id
1 'polypeptide(L)'
;MECLNKDEAVLIALVHHDHKGFPLKDAANVMKIGLDKAQHLLVSAEDKCPSLFPVLTGWQAKILHLFTVEGCSSEEIAVAMGIKINTVKTHIRRLRNKGFLRDGHNLSKRESFDEATMSGSVKQRW
;
A
#
# COMPACT_ATOMS: atom_id res chain seq x y z
N MET A 1 -24.36 11.42 16.37
CA MET A 1 -23.06 11.44 15.69
C MET A 1 -22.04 11.55 16.79
N GLU A 2 -21.27 10.49 17.04
CA GLU A 2 -20.22 10.55 18.06
C GLU A 2 -19.19 11.57 17.58
N CYS A 3 -19.10 12.68 18.29
CA CYS A 3 -18.20 13.76 17.94
C CYS A 3 -16.78 13.26 18.20
N LEU A 4 -16.00 13.06 17.13
CA LEU A 4 -14.56 12.87 17.26
C LEU A 4 -13.98 14.01 18.10
N ASN A 5 -13.08 13.68 19.02
CA ASN A 5 -12.35 14.71 19.74
C ASN A 5 -11.52 15.51 18.74
N LYS A 6 -11.29 16.81 19.03
CA LYS A 6 -10.50 17.68 18.16
C LYS A 6 -9.13 17.08 17.83
N ASP A 7 -8.50 16.47 18.82
CA ASP A 7 -7.19 15.81 18.66
C ASP A 7 -7.28 14.56 17.77
N GLU A 8 -8.33 13.76 17.90
CA GLU A 8 -8.57 12.58 17.05
C GLU A 8 -8.79 13.01 15.60
N ALA A 9 -9.63 14.01 15.36
CA ALA A 9 -9.91 14.54 14.03
C ALA A 9 -8.65 15.10 13.35
N VAL A 10 -7.82 15.85 14.09
CA VAL A 10 -6.55 16.37 13.57
C VAL A 10 -5.57 15.24 13.26
N LEU A 11 -5.47 14.24 14.13
CA LEU A 11 -4.58 13.10 13.91
C LEU A 11 -4.99 12.30 12.66
N ILE A 12 -6.29 12.03 12.49
CA ILE A 12 -6.81 11.36 11.29
C ILE A 12 -6.48 12.20 10.05
N ALA A 13 -6.71 13.52 10.09
CA ALA A 13 -6.39 14.40 8.97
C ALA A 13 -4.90 14.40 8.58
N LEU A 14 -4.00 14.14 9.53
CA LEU A 14 -2.56 14.04 9.24
C LEU A 14 -2.17 12.67 8.66
N VAL A 15 -2.75 11.59 9.16
CA VAL A 15 -2.35 10.22 8.81
C VAL A 15 -3.11 9.69 7.58
N HIS A 16 -4.33 10.17 7.33
CA HIS A 16 -5.17 9.70 6.23
C HIS A 16 -4.62 10.09 4.85
N HIS A 17 -4.60 9.12 3.94
CA HIS A 17 -4.11 9.29 2.57
C HIS A 17 -4.85 10.36 1.76
N ASP A 18 -6.16 10.55 1.97
CA ASP A 18 -6.93 11.62 1.30
C ASP A 18 -6.50 13.04 1.70
N HIS A 19 -5.72 13.16 2.77
CA HIS A 19 -5.23 14.42 3.29
C HIS A 19 -3.70 14.50 3.12
N LYS A 20 -2.93 14.32 4.20
CA LYS A 20 -1.46 14.43 4.14
C LYS A 20 -0.76 13.07 4.02
N GLY A 21 -1.38 11.99 4.49
CA GLY A 21 -0.81 10.65 4.41
C GLY A 21 0.51 10.47 5.16
N PHE A 22 0.77 11.27 6.21
CA PHE A 22 2.00 11.18 6.99
C PHE A 22 2.08 9.87 7.77
N PRO A 23 3.30 9.33 8.00
CA PRO A 23 3.45 8.22 8.93
C PRO A 23 3.09 8.70 10.35
N LEU A 24 2.55 7.79 11.16
CA LEU A 24 2.06 8.10 12.51
C LEU A 24 3.12 8.79 13.38
N LYS A 25 4.39 8.40 13.25
CA LYS A 25 5.51 9.00 13.98
C LYS A 25 5.67 10.50 13.66
N ASP A 26 5.56 10.86 12.38
CA ASP A 26 5.71 12.26 11.96
C ASP A 26 4.47 13.07 12.36
N ALA A 27 3.27 12.48 12.25
CA ALA A 27 2.05 13.10 12.75
C ALA A 27 2.12 13.37 14.27
N ALA A 28 2.63 12.41 15.05
CA ALA A 28 2.85 12.56 16.49
C ALA A 28 3.85 13.69 16.80
N ASN A 29 4.93 13.78 16.03
CA ASN A 29 5.91 14.87 16.16
C ASN A 29 5.29 16.24 15.86
N VAL A 30 4.47 16.34 14.81
CA VAL A 30 3.76 17.57 14.44
C VAL A 30 2.79 18.01 15.55
N MET A 31 2.08 17.06 16.15
CA MET A 31 1.17 17.31 17.27
C MET A 31 1.88 17.44 18.63
N LYS A 32 3.20 17.22 18.69
CA LYS A 32 4.00 17.18 19.93
C LYS A 32 3.44 16.21 20.98
N ILE A 33 2.94 15.05 20.54
CA ILE A 33 2.42 13.98 21.41
C ILE A 33 3.32 12.75 21.35
N GLY A 34 3.29 11.95 22.42
CA GLY A 34 3.95 10.64 22.42
C GLY A 34 3.33 9.68 21.41
N LEU A 35 4.16 8.79 20.85
CA LEU A 35 3.73 7.82 19.83
C LEU A 35 2.64 6.87 20.36
N ASP A 36 2.76 6.43 21.61
CA ASP A 36 1.77 5.57 22.26
C ASP A 36 0.42 6.28 22.41
N LYS A 37 0.45 7.56 22.78
CA LYS A 37 -0.76 8.38 22.86
C LYS A 37 -1.42 8.55 21.49
N ALA A 38 -0.63 8.75 20.43
CA ALA A 38 -1.15 8.82 19.08
C ALA A 38 -1.78 7.50 18.63
N GLN A 39 -1.20 6.35 19.00
CA GLN A 39 -1.81 5.04 18.75
C GLN A 39 -3.15 4.88 19.48
N HIS A 40 -3.20 5.23 20.77
CA HIS A 40 -4.45 5.17 21.53
C HIS A 40 -5.54 6.06 20.95
N LEU A 41 -5.20 7.26 20.48
CA LEU A 41 -6.15 8.15 19.82
C LEU A 41 -6.68 7.55 18.50
N LEU A 42 -5.83 6.87 17.73
CA LEU A 42 -6.28 6.17 16.52
C LEU A 42 -7.21 5.01 16.82
N VAL A 43 -6.90 4.19 17.83
CA VAL A 43 -7.77 3.06 18.22
C VAL A 43 -9.13 3.59 18.70
N SER A 44 -9.12 4.61 19.57
CA SER A 44 -10.35 5.28 20.01
C SER A 44 -11.16 5.86 18.85
N ALA A 45 -10.50 6.43 17.84
CA ALA A 45 -11.16 6.93 16.65
C ALA A 45 -11.71 5.81 15.74
N GLU A 46 -11.04 4.67 15.66
CA GLU A 46 -11.47 3.49 14.91
C GLU A 46 -12.77 2.92 15.50
N ASP A 47 -12.85 2.84 16.82
CA ASP A 47 -14.06 2.38 17.52
C ASP A 47 -15.27 3.29 17.26
N LYS A 48 -15.06 4.61 17.21
CA LYS A 48 -16.11 5.61 16.99
C LYS A 48 -16.53 5.73 15.52
N CYS A 49 -15.57 5.62 14.60
CA CYS A 49 -15.75 5.90 13.17
C CYS A 49 -15.01 4.85 12.33
N PRO A 50 -15.45 3.58 12.34
CA PRO A 50 -14.77 2.50 11.63
C PRO A 50 -14.77 2.70 10.11
N SER A 51 -15.69 3.50 9.56
CA SER A 51 -15.75 3.83 8.13
C SER A 51 -14.57 4.64 7.62
N LEU A 52 -13.80 5.31 8.49
CA LEU A 52 -12.58 6.05 8.13
C LEU A 52 -11.34 5.15 8.10
N PHE A 53 -11.50 3.87 8.44
CA PHE A 53 -10.43 2.88 8.48
C PHE A 53 -10.64 1.84 7.37
N PRO A 54 -9.56 1.28 6.80
CA PRO A 54 -8.17 1.37 7.27
C PRO A 54 -7.41 2.61 6.77
N VAL A 55 -6.67 3.25 7.68
CA VAL A 55 -5.80 4.39 7.31
C VAL A 55 -4.59 3.89 6.51
N LEU A 56 -4.47 4.35 5.27
CA LEU A 56 -3.31 4.12 4.41
C LEU A 56 -2.38 5.33 4.46
N THR A 57 -1.07 5.10 4.39
CA THR A 57 -0.13 6.17 4.07
C THR A 57 -0.21 6.49 2.57
N GLY A 58 0.21 7.69 2.16
CA GLY A 58 0.18 8.07 0.73
C GLY A 58 0.94 7.07 -0.16
N TRP A 59 2.03 6.50 0.37
CA TRP A 59 2.79 5.44 -0.30
C TRP A 59 1.99 4.15 -0.47
N GLN A 60 1.29 3.72 0.58
CA GLN A 60 0.46 2.52 0.52
C GLN A 60 -0.71 2.70 -0.45
N ALA A 61 -1.35 3.87 -0.46
CA ALA A 61 -2.43 4.18 -1.39
C ALA A 61 -1.94 4.15 -2.85
N LYS A 62 -0.78 4.76 -3.14
CA LYS A 62 -0.20 4.75 -4.49
C LYS A 62 0.20 3.35 -4.94
N ILE A 63 0.85 2.56 -4.08
CA ILE A 63 1.20 1.17 -4.37
C ILE A 63 -0.06 0.32 -4.61
N LEU A 64 -1.11 0.52 -3.80
CA LEU A 64 -2.38 -0.18 -3.97
C LEU A 64 -2.99 0.14 -5.34
N HIS A 65 -3.07 1.41 -5.71
CA HIS A 65 -3.59 1.84 -7.02
C HIS A 65 -2.82 1.21 -8.19
N LEU A 66 -1.49 1.33 -8.19
CA LEU A 66 -0.65 0.74 -9.25
C LEU A 66 -0.82 -0.78 -9.33
N PHE A 67 -1.00 -1.44 -8.19
CA PHE A 67 -1.13 -2.90 -8.14
C PHE A 67 -2.52 -3.39 -8.54
N THR A 68 -3.61 -2.73 -8.12
CA THR A 68 -4.98 -3.21 -8.33
C THR A 68 -5.65 -2.61 -9.56
N VAL A 69 -5.40 -1.34 -9.86
CA VAL A 69 -6.04 -0.63 -10.98
C VAL A 69 -5.22 -0.80 -12.25
N GLU A 70 -3.92 -0.56 -12.18
CA GLU A 70 -3.03 -0.62 -13.35
C GLU A 70 -2.48 -2.03 -13.60
N GLY A 71 -2.58 -2.92 -12.61
CA GLY A 71 -2.11 -4.30 -12.72
C GLY A 71 -0.58 -4.41 -12.81
N CYS A 72 0.15 -3.40 -12.35
CA CYS A 72 1.60 -3.37 -12.42
C CYS A 72 2.24 -4.44 -11.54
N SER A 73 3.34 -5.02 -12.02
CA SER A 73 4.17 -5.93 -11.24
C SER A 73 4.89 -5.19 -10.11
N SER A 74 5.37 -5.91 -9.09
CA SER A 74 6.16 -5.29 -8.01
C SER A 74 7.45 -4.64 -8.52
N GLU A 75 7.98 -5.09 -9.65
CA GLU A 75 9.18 -4.55 -10.30
C GLU A 75 8.85 -3.24 -11.02
N GLU A 76 7.75 -3.22 -11.77
CA GLU A 76 7.26 -2.01 -12.44
C GLU A 76 6.92 -0.92 -11.42
N ILE A 77 6.27 -1.26 -10.31
CA ILE A 77 5.98 -0.34 -9.21
C ILE A 77 7.27 0.20 -8.58
N ALA A 78 8.29 -0.65 -8.41
CA ALA A 78 9.58 -0.24 -7.86
C ALA A 78 10.25 0.81 -8.73
N VAL A 79 10.24 0.61 -10.05
CA VAL A 79 10.77 1.56 -11.03
C VAL A 79 9.94 2.85 -11.04
N ALA A 80 8.61 2.74 -11.10
CA ALA A 80 7.70 3.88 -11.14
C ALA A 80 7.80 4.78 -9.88
N MET A 81 8.11 4.19 -8.73
CA MET A 81 8.27 4.93 -7.47
C MET A 81 9.72 5.26 -7.11
N GLY A 82 10.70 4.77 -7.87
CA GLY A 82 12.13 4.96 -7.59
C GLY A 82 12.58 4.31 -6.27
N ILE A 83 11.98 3.18 -5.89
CA ILE A 83 12.27 2.50 -4.61
C ILE A 83 12.70 1.05 -4.81
N LYS A 84 13.28 0.46 -3.77
CA LYS A 84 13.68 -0.95 -3.80
C LYS A 84 12.44 -1.86 -3.90
N ILE A 85 12.53 -2.90 -4.72
CA ILE A 85 11.49 -3.93 -4.88
C ILE A 85 11.09 -4.54 -3.52
N ASN A 86 12.06 -4.75 -2.62
CA ASN A 86 11.79 -5.26 -1.27
C ASN A 86 10.87 -4.32 -0.46
N THR A 87 11.00 -3.01 -0.65
CA THR A 87 10.12 -2.02 -0.03
C THR A 87 8.71 -2.16 -0.56
N VAL A 88 8.54 -2.27 -1.88
CA VAL A 88 7.23 -2.51 -2.53
C VAL A 88 6.59 -3.78 -1.98
N LYS A 89 7.31 -4.91 -1.96
CA LYS A 89 6.82 -6.19 -1.42
C LYS A 89 6.40 -6.07 0.05
N THR A 90 7.14 -5.32 0.85
CA THR A 90 6.79 -5.05 2.26
C THR A 90 5.48 -4.28 2.37
N HIS A 91 5.26 -3.27 1.53
CA HIS A 91 4.00 -2.52 1.50
C HIS A 91 2.83 -3.39 1.02
N ILE A 92 3.01 -4.19 -0.03
CA ILE A 92 1.99 -5.13 -0.53
C ILE A 92 1.61 -6.13 0.58
N ARG A 93 2.58 -6.68 1.31
CA ARG A 93 2.31 -7.57 2.46
C ARG A 93 1.49 -6.86 3.54
N ARG A 94 1.81 -5.61 3.87
CA ARG A 94 1.05 -4.82 4.84
C ARG A 94 -0.37 -4.52 4.35
N LEU A 95 -0.55 -4.22 3.06
CA LEU A 95 -1.87 -4.00 2.45
C LEU A 95 -2.73 -5.27 2.50
N ARG A 96 -2.12 -6.43 2.27
CA ARG A 96 -2.77 -7.74 2.42
C ARG A 96 -3.20 -8.01 3.85
N ASN A 97 -2.32 -7.77 4.83
CA ASN A 97 -2.67 -7.90 6.26
C ASN A 97 -3.83 -6.98 6.67
N LYS A 98 -3.98 -5.83 6.00
CA LYS A 98 -5.11 -4.90 6.19
C LYS A 98 -6.38 -5.31 5.41
N GLY A 99 -6.37 -6.42 4.67
CA GLY A 99 -7.53 -6.94 3.94
C GLY A 99 -7.77 -6.32 2.56
N PHE A 100 -6.93 -5.39 2.08
CA PHE A 100 -7.13 -4.76 0.76
C PHE A 100 -6.78 -5.67 -0.41
N LEU A 101 -5.93 -6.66 -0.19
CA LEU A 101 -5.52 -7.61 -1.21
C LEU A 101 -5.92 -9.00 -0.75
N ARG A 102 -6.73 -9.71 -1.54
CA ARG A 102 -7.05 -11.11 -1.29
C ARG A 102 -5.83 -12.00 -1.57
N ASP A 103 -5.66 -13.03 -0.75
CA ASP A 103 -4.69 -14.10 -0.98
C ASP A 103 -5.08 -14.85 -2.26
N GLY A 104 -4.49 -14.46 -3.39
CA GLY A 104 -4.85 -15.00 -4.70
C GLY A 104 -4.63 -14.06 -5.88
N HIS A 105 -4.36 -12.75 -5.65
CA HIS A 105 -3.79 -11.88 -6.69
C HIS A 105 -2.33 -12.26 -6.97
N ASN A 106 -2.11 -13.49 -7.44
CA ASN A 106 -1.00 -13.78 -8.31
C ASN A 106 -1.37 -13.10 -9.62
N LEU A 107 -0.69 -12.00 -9.96
CA LEU A 107 -0.61 -11.56 -11.35
C LEU A 107 -0.17 -12.80 -12.11
N SER A 108 -1.12 -13.40 -12.83
CA SER A 108 -0.85 -14.54 -13.69
C SER A 108 0.33 -14.11 -14.54
N LYS A 109 1.45 -14.79 -14.30
CA LYS A 109 2.65 -14.85 -15.12
C LYS A 109 2.34 -14.25 -16.49
N ARG A 110 2.66 -12.96 -16.71
CA ARG A 110 2.62 -12.39 -18.05
C ARG A 110 3.47 -13.36 -18.86
N GLU A 111 2.83 -14.11 -19.76
CA GLU A 111 3.55 -14.91 -20.73
C GLU A 111 4.47 -13.91 -21.42
N SER A 112 5.76 -14.00 -21.08
CA SER A 112 6.79 -13.29 -21.81
C SER A 112 6.61 -13.75 -23.25
N PHE A 113 6.11 -12.86 -24.09
CA PHE A 113 6.16 -13.04 -25.52
C PHE A 113 7.65 -12.95 -25.88
N ASP A 114 8.35 -14.07 -25.76
CA ASP A 114 9.73 -14.22 -26.20
C ASP A 114 9.73 -14.15 -27.73
N GLU A 115 9.81 -12.93 -28.26
CA GLU A 115 10.01 -12.60 -29.67
C GLU A 115 11.43 -12.97 -30.14
N ALA A 116 12.02 -14.05 -29.61
CA ALA A 116 13.44 -14.40 -29.79
C ALA A 116 13.71 -15.87 -30.17
N THR A 117 12.70 -16.67 -30.54
CA THR A 117 12.91 -18.01 -31.13
C THR A 117 12.54 -18.09 -32.61
N MET A 118 12.90 -17.06 -33.38
CA MET A 118 13.16 -17.20 -34.82
C MET A 118 14.64 -17.57 -35.04
N SER A 119 15.07 -18.76 -34.61
CA SER A 119 16.32 -19.35 -35.12
C SER A 119 16.47 -20.84 -34.72
N GLY A 120 16.41 -21.71 -35.73
CA GLY A 120 17.40 -22.77 -35.87
C GLY A 120 17.15 -24.12 -35.19
N SER A 121 16.57 -25.04 -35.96
CA SER A 121 17.17 -26.35 -36.32
C SER A 121 16.19 -27.53 -36.17
N VAL A 122 15.58 -27.89 -37.30
CA VAL A 122 14.90 -29.17 -37.50
C VAL A 122 15.96 -30.27 -37.51
N LYS A 123 15.95 -31.16 -36.51
CA LYS A 123 16.65 -32.46 -36.62
C LYS A 123 15.67 -33.49 -37.17
N GLN A 124 15.82 -33.82 -38.45
CA GLN A 124 15.21 -35.00 -39.04
C GLN A 124 15.87 -36.25 -38.43
N ARG A 125 15.04 -37.19 -37.97
CA ARG A 125 15.47 -38.55 -37.63
C ARG A 125 15.24 -39.42 -38.86
N TRP A 126 16.31 -40.06 -39.32
CA TRP A 126 16.28 -41.27 -40.15
C TRP A 126 16.19 -42.48 -39.22
#